data_AF-A0AAE7ASU4-F1
#
_entry.id   AF-A0AAE7ASU4-F1
#
_cell.length_a   1.000
_cell.length_b   1.000
_cell.length_c   1.000
_cell.angle_alpha   90.00
_cell.angle_beta   90.00
_cell.angle_gamma   90.00
#
_symmetry.space_group_name_H-M   'P 1'
#
loop_
_entity.id
_entity.type
_entity.pdbx_description
1 polymer ?
#
loop_
_entity_poly.entity_id
_entity_poly.type
_entity_poly.pdbx_seq_one_letter_code
_entity_poly.pdbx_strand_id
1 'polypeptide(L)'
;MRFFFFLLKCTRKIRLRHAKMKDIYLGVKKSIEDLQNIFKNTDDKDEKLKKFNQEALEVFQKLEFKSLKELESLKNNEEWENFTIAFYGETGAGKSTLIECLRLFFKEQSKVV
;
A
#
# COMPACT_ATOMS: atom_id res chain seq x y z
N MET A 1 -1.84 -25.77 -20.80
CA MET A 1 -2.94 -25.59 -19.81
C MET A 1 -2.47 -25.12 -18.42
N ARG A 2 -1.39 -25.65 -17.83
CA ARG A 2 -0.97 -25.30 -16.45
C ARG A 2 -0.58 -23.82 -16.24
N PHE A 3 0.14 -23.22 -17.20
CA PHE A 3 0.59 -21.82 -17.10
C PHE A 3 -0.55 -20.80 -17.17
N PHE A 4 -1.54 -21.03 -18.02
CA PHE A 4 -2.74 -20.18 -18.09
C PHE A 4 -3.52 -20.19 -16.78
N PHE A 5 -3.71 -21.37 -16.19
CA PHE A 5 -4.40 -21.50 -14.91
C PHE A 5 -3.65 -20.81 -13.77
N PHE A 6 -2.31 -20.78 -13.84
CA PHE A 6 -1.47 -20.01 -12.93
C PHE A 6 -1.72 -18.50 -13.05
N LEU A 7 -1.72 -17.95 -14.27
CA LEU A 7 -1.98 -16.52 -14.49
C LEU A 7 -3.37 -16.11 -13.99
N LEU A 8 -4.41 -16.93 -14.23
CA LEU A 8 -5.76 -16.68 -13.72
C LEU A 8 -5.85 -16.74 -12.18
N LYS A 9 -5.06 -17.61 -11.54
CA LYS A 9 -4.97 -17.63 -10.07
C LYS A 9 -4.25 -16.38 -9.54
N CYS A 10 -3.22 -15.91 -10.23
CA CYS A 10 -2.48 -14.70 -9.85
C CYS A 10 -3.38 -13.47 -9.85
N THR A 11 -4.20 -13.27 -10.89
CA THR A 11 -5.12 -12.12 -10.96
C THR A 11 -6.12 -12.10 -9.80
N ARG A 12 -6.70 -13.26 -9.43
CA ARG A 12 -7.59 -13.36 -8.26
C ARG A 12 -6.85 -13.05 -6.95
N LYS A 13 -5.64 -13.58 -6.78
CA LYS A 13 -4.85 -13.38 -5.55
C LYS A 13 -4.42 -11.92 -5.36
N ILE A 14 -4.18 -11.20 -6.44
CA ILE A 14 -3.82 -9.77 -6.43
C ILE A 14 -4.98 -8.92 -5.94
N ARG A 15 -6.20 -9.14 -6.46
CA ARG A 15 -7.40 -8.41 -5.99
C ARG A 15 -7.62 -8.59 -4.49
N LEU A 16 -7.46 -9.83 -4.00
CA LEU A 16 -7.59 -10.12 -2.57
C LEU A 16 -6.52 -9.43 -1.73
N ARG A 17 -5.26 -9.39 -2.20
CA ARG A 17 -4.19 -8.67 -1.50
C ARG A 17 -4.41 -7.17 -1.49
N HIS A 18 -4.85 -6.59 -2.60
CA HIS A 18 -5.15 -5.17 -2.68
C HIS A 18 -6.26 -4.75 -1.70
N ALA A 19 -7.35 -5.53 -1.63
CA ALA A 19 -8.40 -5.29 -0.64
C ALA A 19 -7.86 -5.35 0.80
N LYS A 20 -7.09 -6.39 1.13
CA LYS A 20 -6.46 -6.53 2.46
C LYS A 20 -5.53 -5.36 2.80
N MET A 21 -4.74 -4.87 1.84
CA MET A 21 -3.85 -3.74 2.09
C MET A 21 -4.63 -2.46 2.36
N LYS A 22 -5.70 -2.19 1.59
CA LYS A 22 -6.60 -1.06 1.87
C LYS A 22 -7.15 -1.07 3.30
N ASP A 23 -7.53 -2.24 3.79
CA ASP A 23 -8.01 -2.40 5.18
C ASP A 23 -6.92 -2.05 6.21
N ILE A 24 -5.65 -2.41 5.92
CA ILE A 24 -4.51 -2.08 6.80
C ILE A 24 -4.30 -0.56 6.86
N TYR A 25 -4.25 0.13 5.72
CA TYR A 25 -4.09 1.60 5.70
C TYR A 25 -5.23 2.30 6.44
N LEU A 26 -6.47 1.83 6.24
CA LEU A 26 -7.62 2.37 6.93
C LEU A 26 -7.55 2.13 8.44
N GLY A 27 -7.13 0.94 8.86
CA GLY A 27 -6.95 0.58 10.26
C GLY A 27 -5.87 1.42 10.94
N VAL A 28 -4.71 1.59 10.32
CA VAL A 28 -3.62 2.42 10.86
C VAL A 28 -4.06 3.87 10.98
N LYS A 29 -4.72 4.42 9.95
CA LYS A 29 -5.26 5.79 9.98
C LYS A 29 -6.23 5.97 11.15
N LYS A 30 -7.16 5.04 11.33
CA LYS A 30 -8.13 5.08 12.43
C LYS A 30 -7.44 5.03 13.80
N SER A 31 -6.46 4.15 13.99
CA SER A 31 -5.72 4.07 15.25
C SER A 31 -4.98 5.37 15.59
N ILE A 32 -4.44 6.07 14.57
CA ILE A 32 -3.80 7.39 14.75
C ILE A 32 -4.84 8.44 15.19
N GLU A 33 -6.01 8.46 14.55
CA GLU A 33 -7.11 9.36 14.90
C GLU A 33 -7.66 9.08 16.31
N ASP A 34 -7.81 7.79 16.69
CA ASP A 34 -8.26 7.37 18.01
C ASP A 34 -7.28 7.82 19.11
N LEU A 35 -5.96 7.72 18.87
CA LEU A 35 -4.95 8.24 19.79
C LEU A 35 -5.09 9.75 19.98
N GLN A 36 -5.34 10.52 18.92
CA GLN A 36 -5.54 11.97 19.00
C GLN A 36 -6.72 12.34 19.92
N ASN A 37 -7.82 11.57 19.83
CA ASN A 37 -9.01 11.80 20.64
C ASN A 37 -8.77 11.51 22.13
N ILE A 38 -7.89 10.57 22.48
CA ILE A 38 -7.54 10.28 23.88
C ILE A 38 -6.83 11.48 24.51
N PHE A 39 -5.84 12.07 23.83
CA PHE A 39 -5.05 13.18 24.37
C PHE A 39 -5.78 14.53 24.41
N LYS A 40 -6.87 14.70 23.63
CA LYS A 40 -7.70 15.92 23.67
C LYS A 40 -8.60 16.01 24.91
N ASN A 41 -8.87 14.90 25.60
CA ASN A 41 -9.89 14.82 26.66
C ASN A 41 -9.32 14.79 28.11
N THR A 42 -8.03 15.09 28.30
CA THR A 42 -7.39 15.10 29.63
C THR A 42 -7.57 16.44 30.34
N ASP A 43 -8.54 16.52 31.25
CA ASP A 43 -8.75 17.63 32.19
C ASP A 43 -7.79 17.49 33.39
N ASP A 44 -6.63 18.13 33.32
CA ASP A 44 -5.69 18.18 34.46
C ASP A 44 -5.98 19.34 35.40
N LYS A 45 -6.09 19.04 36.69
CA LYS A 45 -6.30 20.02 37.77
C LYS A 45 -4.98 20.60 38.32
N ASP A 46 -3.82 20.05 37.94
CA ASP A 46 -2.49 20.40 38.48
C ASP A 46 -1.62 21.15 37.44
N GLU A 47 -1.11 22.34 37.77
CA GLU A 47 -0.39 23.22 36.83
C GLU A 47 0.90 22.60 36.25
N LYS A 48 1.63 21.81 37.05
CA LYS A 48 2.86 21.17 36.60
C LYS A 48 2.59 20.02 35.63
N LEU A 49 1.48 19.30 35.84
CA LEU A 49 1.00 18.23 34.94
C LEU A 49 0.46 18.83 33.63
N LYS A 50 -0.21 19.98 33.68
CA LYS A 50 -0.66 20.69 32.47
C LYS A 50 0.49 21.00 31.52
N LYS A 51 1.60 21.53 32.02
CA LYS A 51 2.75 21.90 31.17
C LYS A 51 3.39 20.67 30.52
N PHE A 52 3.56 19.58 31.28
CA PHE A 52 4.11 18.33 30.76
C PHE A 52 3.19 17.68 29.72
N ASN A 53 1.88 17.69 29.97
CA ASN A 53 0.90 17.15 29.03
C ASN A 53 0.77 18.01 27.77
N GLN A 54 0.95 19.32 27.88
CA GLN A 54 0.97 20.21 26.72
C GLN A 54 2.21 19.97 25.83
N GLU A 55 3.40 19.80 26.43
CA GLU A 55 4.61 19.41 25.69
C GLU A 55 4.46 18.03 25.03
N ALA A 56 3.91 17.05 25.74
CA ALA A 56 3.64 15.73 25.20
C ALA A 56 2.63 15.78 24.04
N LEU A 57 1.58 16.60 24.16
CA LEU A 57 0.56 16.82 23.11
C LEU A 57 1.20 17.42 21.85
N GLU A 58 2.04 18.45 21.98
CA GLU A 58 2.71 19.07 20.84
C GLU A 58 3.64 18.09 20.11
N VAL A 59 4.39 17.27 20.86
CA VAL A 59 5.24 16.22 20.28
C VAL A 59 4.38 15.17 19.56
N PHE A 60 3.26 14.76 20.17
CA PHE A 60 2.33 13.81 19.57
C PHE A 60 1.72 14.34 18.28
N GLN A 61 1.25 15.58 18.25
CA GLN A 61 0.67 16.21 17.05
C GLN A 61 1.67 16.28 15.90
N LYS A 62 2.94 16.59 16.19
CA LYS A 62 4.01 16.57 15.18
C LYS A 62 4.25 15.17 14.64
N LEU A 63 4.28 14.17 15.54
CA LEU A 63 4.46 12.77 15.15
C LEU A 63 3.28 12.27 14.31
N GLU A 64 2.05 12.59 14.72
CA GLU A 64 0.80 12.30 14.00
C GLU A 64 0.83 12.84 12.58
N PHE A 65 1.13 14.14 12.43
CA PHE A 65 1.21 14.78 11.13
C PHE A 65 2.25 14.10 10.23
N LYS A 66 3.41 13.76 10.78
CA LYS A 66 4.46 13.05 10.04
C LYS A 66 4.01 11.64 9.66
N SER A 67 3.42 10.89 10.58
CA SER A 67 2.92 9.53 10.34
C SER A 67 1.80 9.50 9.31
N LEU A 68 0.86 10.44 9.33
CA LEU A 68 -0.20 10.53 8.32
C LEU A 68 0.37 10.85 6.93
N LYS A 69 1.33 11.78 6.86
CA LYS A 69 2.02 12.12 5.61
C LYS A 69 2.79 10.93 5.03
N GLU A 70 3.50 10.18 5.88
CA GLU A 70 4.20 8.95 5.48
C GLU A 70 3.23 7.84 5.08
N LEU A 71 2.09 7.70 5.77
CA LEU A 71 1.07 6.71 5.43
C LEU A 71 0.44 7.02 4.06
N GLU A 72 0.17 8.28 3.77
CA GLU A 72 -0.33 8.74 2.48
C GLU A 72 0.70 8.54 1.37
N SER A 73 1.97 8.83 1.62
CA SER A 73 3.03 8.58 0.63
C SER A 73 3.20 7.09 0.35
N LEU A 74 3.13 6.23 1.37
CA LEU A 74 3.18 4.77 1.19
C LEU A 74 1.99 4.28 0.35
N LYS A 75 0.78 4.78 0.62
CA LYS A 75 -0.41 4.43 -0.14
C LYS A 75 -0.33 4.89 -1.60
N ASN A 76 0.25 6.05 -1.87
CA ASN A 76 0.33 6.57 -3.24
C ASN A 76 1.41 5.89 -4.10
N ASN A 77 2.44 5.31 -3.47
CA ASN A 77 3.53 4.62 -4.15
C ASN A 77 3.35 3.09 -4.20
N GLU A 78 2.20 2.58 -3.77
CA GLU A 78 1.98 1.15 -3.69
C GLU A 78 1.54 0.56 -5.05
N GLU A 79 2.12 -0.59 -5.42
CA GLU A 79 1.77 -1.30 -6.66
C GLU A 79 1.06 -2.64 -6.38
N TRP A 80 0.21 -2.72 -5.35
CA TRP A 80 -0.44 -3.99 -4.96
C TRP A 80 -1.38 -4.57 -6.03
N GLU A 81 -1.79 -3.76 -7.01
CA GLU A 81 -2.64 -4.17 -8.13
C GLU A 81 -1.85 -4.77 -9.30
N ASN A 82 -0.54 -4.54 -9.38
CA ASN A 82 0.27 -4.97 -10.50
C ASN A 82 0.87 -6.37 -10.26
N PHE A 83 0.87 -7.19 -11.30
CA PHE A 83 1.59 -8.45 -11.32
C PHE A 83 2.82 -8.34 -12.21
N THR A 84 4.01 -8.34 -11.62
CA THR A 84 5.24 -8.28 -12.39
C THR A 84 5.77 -9.70 -12.63
N ILE A 85 6.02 -10.02 -13.91
CA ILE A 85 6.68 -11.25 -14.33
C ILE A 85 8.00 -10.87 -15.01
N ALA A 86 9.10 -11.45 -14.56
CA ALA A 86 10.42 -11.29 -15.19
C ALA A 86 10.85 -12.60 -15.86
N PHE A 87 11.34 -12.51 -17.10
CA PHE A 87 11.87 -13.63 -17.87
C PHE A 87 13.38 -13.54 -17.99
N TYR A 88 14.09 -14.60 -17.60
CA TYR A 88 15.56 -14.67 -17.61
C TYR A 88 16.07 -15.79 -18.53
N GLY A 89 17.28 -15.66 -19.06
CA GLY A 89 17.92 -16.63 -19.96
C GLY A 89 18.91 -15.99 -20.94
N GLU A 90 19.56 -16.79 -21.77
CA GLU A 90 20.59 -16.35 -22.73
C GLU A 90 20.03 -15.51 -23.90
N THR A 91 20.89 -14.73 -24.56
CA THR A 91 20.54 -14.02 -25.79
C THR A 91 20.12 -15.00 -26.87
N GLY A 92 19.03 -14.72 -27.57
CA GLY A 92 18.49 -15.62 -28.59
C GLY A 92 17.56 -16.73 -28.08
N ALA A 93 17.39 -16.91 -26.75
CA ALA A 93 16.47 -17.90 -26.18
C ALA A 93 14.96 -17.59 -26.41
N GLY A 94 14.61 -16.56 -27.18
CA GLY A 94 13.22 -16.23 -27.51
C GLY A 94 12.41 -15.54 -26.40
N LYS A 95 13.06 -14.98 -25.36
CA LYS A 95 12.38 -14.29 -24.24
C LYS A 95 11.49 -13.13 -24.71
N SER A 96 11.98 -12.31 -25.63
CA SER A 96 11.22 -11.20 -26.22
C SER A 96 10.02 -11.71 -27.02
N THR A 97 10.20 -12.78 -27.79
CA THR A 97 9.12 -13.44 -28.53
C THR A 97 8.02 -13.95 -27.59
N LEU A 98 8.40 -14.60 -26.49
CA LEU A 98 7.45 -15.10 -25.51
C LEU A 98 6.65 -13.96 -24.85
N ILE A 99 7.31 -12.87 -24.46
CA ILE A 99 6.64 -11.68 -23.93
C ILE A 99 5.63 -11.15 -24.96
N GLU A 100 6.03 -10.99 -26.21
CA GLU A 100 5.15 -10.50 -27.27
C GLU A 100 3.96 -11.43 -27.52
N CYS A 101 4.16 -12.75 -27.51
CA CYS A 101 3.06 -13.72 -27.58
C CYS A 101 2.07 -13.56 -26.43
N LEU A 102 2.54 -13.32 -25.20
CA LEU A 102 1.66 -13.07 -24.06
C LEU A 102 0.87 -11.76 -24.22
N ARG A 103 1.51 -10.69 -24.72
CA ARG A 103 0.86 -9.40 -24.98
C ARG A 103 -0.28 -9.52 -26.00
N LEU A 104 -0.03 -10.24 -27.10
CA LEU A 104 -1.05 -10.56 -28.10
C LEU A 104 -2.17 -11.43 -27.53
N PHE A 105 -1.80 -12.48 -26.77
CA PHE A 105 -2.77 -13.40 -26.16
C PHE A 105 -3.71 -12.70 -25.19
N PHE A 106 -3.20 -11.76 -24.38
CA PHE A 106 -4.01 -10.94 -23.47
C PHE A 106 -4.68 -9.75 -24.15
N LYS A 107 -4.51 -9.58 -25.47
CA LYS A 107 -5.09 -8.48 -26.25
C LYS A 107 -4.71 -7.12 -25.67
N GLU A 108 -3.43 -6.93 -25.34
CA GLU A 108 -2.93 -5.64 -24.87
C GLU A 108 -3.25 -4.55 -25.90
N GLN A 109 -3.85 -3.44 -25.47
CA GLN A 109 -4.36 -2.40 -26.36
C GLN A 109 -3.33 -1.89 -27.39
N SER A 110 -2.05 -1.81 -27.01
CA SER A 110 -0.95 -1.38 -27.89
C SER A 110 -0.63 -2.35 -29.05
N LYS A 111 -1.22 -3.56 -29.03
CA LYS A 111 -0.91 -4.67 -29.95
C LYS A 111 -2.11 -5.19 -30.74
N VAL A 112 -3.31 -4.65 -30.52
CA VAL A 112 -4.56 -5.08 -31.20
C VAL A 112 -5.10 -3.97 -32.12
N VAL A 113 -4.20 -3.17 -32.69
CA VAL A 113 -4.51 -2.16 -33.72
C VAL A 113 -4.39 -2.79 -35.09
#